data_AF-A0A7S3BUX9-F1
#
_entry.id   AF-A0A7S3BUX9-F1
#
_cell.length_a   1.000
_cell.length_b   1.000
_cell.length_c   1.000
_cell.angle_alpha   90.00
_cell.angle_beta   90.00
_cell.angle_gamma   90.00
#
_symmetry.space_group_name_H-M   'P 1'
#
loop_
_entity.id
_entity.type
_entity.pdbx_description
1 polymer ?
#
loop_
_entity_poly.entity_id
_entity_poly.type
_entity_poly.pdbx_seq_one_letter_code
_entity_poly.pdbx_strand_id
1 'polypeptide(L)'
;VIHEEMTSWREGLQPHPGLLTAWLGSGTALLAWQYLSLGVGAVDMGVSLAAYTVCLPLVDRRLNPRLLPPLGCAFMGLAIGLLLIDLCFDVLILSDVSVRVEDQVISGRKVAWLYYHTMLNKAHVNFALAVFMVLSFLGAMVGLGQSDSRGRSYWQWLVISSIVGNSSYLMVVVPRYLSLRHNTVFSESDFDDWGRVVAARAALLIALGTDVALCISLTLQPEKELRSAVLCSAYSSPARSRRQSPRRNDRAK
;
A
#
# COMPACT_ATOMS: atom_id res chain seq x y z
N VAL A 1 1.70 26.85 31.80
CA VAL A 1 0.44 26.12 31.54
C VAL A 1 0.02 26.17 30.07
N ILE A 2 -0.63 27.22 29.53
CA ILE A 2 -1.06 27.24 28.10
C ILE A 2 0.13 27.15 27.12
N HIS A 3 1.25 27.80 27.46
CA HIS A 3 2.46 27.77 26.62
C HIS A 3 3.22 26.43 26.68
N GLU A 4 3.06 25.65 27.76
CA GLU A 4 3.64 24.30 27.92
C GLU A 4 2.79 23.23 27.21
N GLU A 5 1.47 23.41 27.18
CA GLU A 5 0.60 22.55 26.35
C GLU A 5 0.91 22.76 24.87
N MET A 6 1.03 24.01 24.39
CA MET A 6 1.35 24.27 22.98
C MET A 6 2.69 23.68 22.51
N THR A 7 3.69 23.56 23.39
CA THR A 7 4.95 22.90 23.05
C THR A 7 4.83 21.37 22.97
N SER A 8 3.98 20.75 23.81
CA SER A 8 3.77 19.29 23.75
C SER A 8 3.02 18.86 22.48
N TRP A 9 2.12 19.70 21.95
CA TRP A 9 1.47 19.46 20.67
C TRP A 9 2.46 19.50 19.49
N ARG A 10 3.49 20.36 19.54
CA ARG A 10 4.52 20.47 18.47
C ARG A 10 5.51 19.30 18.48
N GLU A 11 5.91 18.81 19.66
CA GLU A 11 6.82 17.66 19.76
C GLU A 11 6.14 16.36 19.30
N GLY A 12 4.82 16.26 19.44
CA GLY A 12 4.03 15.10 19.01
C GLY A 12 3.63 15.07 17.53
N LEU A 13 4.12 15.97 16.68
CA LEU A 13 3.78 16.03 15.23
C LEU A 13 4.91 15.56 14.31
N GLN A 14 6.07 15.17 14.84
CA GLN A 14 7.18 14.75 14.00
C GLN A 14 6.98 13.32 13.48
N PRO A 15 6.92 13.10 12.15
CA PRO A 15 6.84 11.76 11.57
C PRO A 15 8.07 10.93 11.97
N HIS A 16 7.92 9.61 11.97
CA HIS A 16 9.08 8.74 12.19
C HIS A 16 10.07 8.94 11.04
N PRO A 17 11.34 9.36 11.29
CA PRO A 17 12.25 9.74 10.22
C PRO A 17 12.48 8.59 9.24
N GLY A 18 12.57 7.34 9.73
CA GLY A 18 12.66 6.16 8.86
C GLY A 18 11.44 5.93 7.97
N LEU A 19 10.22 6.21 8.45
CA LEU A 19 9.01 6.06 7.64
C LEU A 19 8.86 7.19 6.64
N LEU A 20 9.24 8.42 7.01
CA LEU A 20 9.29 9.54 6.09
C LEU A 20 10.31 9.30 4.97
N THR A 21 11.49 8.79 5.29
CA THR A 21 12.49 8.41 4.29
C THR A 21 11.98 7.27 3.40
N ALA A 22 11.28 6.28 3.95
CA ALA A 22 10.67 5.22 3.15
C ALA A 22 9.60 5.76 2.20
N TRP A 23 8.73 6.66 2.67
CA TRP A 23 7.70 7.32 1.87
C TRP A 23 8.30 8.17 0.75
N LEU A 24 9.26 9.04 1.09
CA LEU A 24 9.98 9.87 0.12
C LEU A 24 10.72 9.00 -0.90
N GLY A 25 11.49 8.03 -0.41
CA GLY A 25 12.31 7.16 -1.24
C GLY A 25 11.49 6.32 -2.21
N SER A 26 10.40 5.68 -1.74
CA SER A 26 9.53 4.89 -2.61
C SER A 26 8.75 5.75 -3.60
N GLY A 27 8.31 6.94 -3.18
CA GLY A 27 7.64 7.91 -4.06
C GLY A 27 8.55 8.43 -5.17
N THR A 28 9.76 8.85 -4.82
CA THR A 28 10.77 9.28 -5.81
C THR A 28 11.16 8.13 -6.73
N ALA A 29 11.35 6.91 -6.21
CA ALA A 29 11.66 5.75 -7.03
C ALA A 29 10.53 5.42 -8.02
N LEU A 30 9.27 5.46 -7.59
CA LEU A 30 8.12 5.23 -8.47
C LEU A 30 8.02 6.29 -9.56
N LEU A 31 8.15 7.58 -9.22
CA LEU A 31 8.09 8.67 -10.18
C LEU A 31 9.26 8.60 -11.18
N ALA A 32 10.47 8.29 -10.70
CA ALA A 32 11.64 8.09 -11.55
C ALA A 32 11.44 6.92 -12.50
N TRP A 33 10.91 5.79 -12.02
CA TRP A 33 10.61 4.64 -12.88
C TRP A 33 9.52 4.94 -13.92
N GLN A 34 8.43 5.59 -13.53
CA GLN A 34 7.36 6.00 -14.46
C GLN A 34 7.88 6.94 -15.55
N TYR A 35 8.71 7.92 -15.17
CA TYR A 35 9.25 8.90 -16.11
C TYR A 35 10.35 8.31 -16.99
N LEU A 36 11.38 7.70 -16.38
CA LEU A 36 12.58 7.24 -17.08
C LEU A 36 12.39 5.92 -17.83
N SER A 37 11.62 4.98 -17.27
CA SER A 37 11.48 3.65 -17.84
C SER A 37 10.24 3.49 -18.71
N LEU A 38 9.16 4.22 -18.40
CA LEU A 38 7.87 4.04 -19.05
C LEU A 38 7.41 5.24 -19.89
N GLY A 39 8.06 6.40 -19.80
CA GLY A 39 7.68 7.59 -20.56
C GLY A 39 6.27 8.09 -20.25
N VAL A 40 5.79 7.87 -19.01
CA VAL A 40 4.42 8.18 -18.60
C VAL A 40 4.16 9.69 -18.64
N GLY A 41 2.97 10.09 -19.13
CA GLY A 41 2.58 11.49 -19.24
C GLY A 41 2.36 12.18 -17.88
N ALA A 42 2.43 13.51 -17.88
CA ALA A 42 2.34 14.33 -16.66
C ALA A 42 1.04 14.11 -15.85
N VAL A 43 -0.08 13.80 -16.51
CA VAL A 43 -1.37 13.55 -15.85
C VAL A 43 -1.29 12.32 -14.95
N ASP A 44 -0.73 11.21 -15.44
CA ASP A 44 -0.64 9.96 -14.68
C ASP A 44 0.41 10.03 -13.57
N MET A 45 1.49 10.80 -13.78
CA MET A 45 2.43 11.15 -12.72
C MET A 45 1.74 11.97 -11.62
N GLY A 46 0.91 12.95 -12.01
CA GLY A 46 0.11 13.74 -11.09
C GLY A 46 -0.87 12.89 -10.27
N VAL A 47 -1.51 11.91 -10.90
CA VAL A 47 -2.37 10.91 -10.23
C VAL A 47 -1.57 10.09 -9.22
N SER A 48 -0.39 9.61 -9.60
CA SER A 48 0.47 8.81 -8.72
C SER A 48 0.96 9.63 -7.52
N LEU A 49 1.34 10.90 -7.76
CA LEU A 49 1.72 11.83 -6.70
C LEU A 49 0.54 12.11 -5.77
N ALA A 50 -0.65 12.37 -6.32
CA ALA A 50 -1.86 12.56 -5.52
C ALA A 50 -2.15 11.34 -4.64
N ALA A 51 -2.07 10.13 -5.18
CA ALA A 51 -2.24 8.89 -4.42
C ALA A 51 -1.24 8.79 -3.25
N TYR A 52 0.03 9.11 -3.50
CA TYR A 52 1.07 9.15 -2.46
C TYR A 52 0.78 10.19 -1.38
N THR A 53 0.32 11.38 -1.75
CA THR A 53 0.00 12.45 -0.80
C THR A 53 -1.21 12.12 0.07
N VAL A 54 -2.24 11.46 -0.50
CA VAL A 54 -3.42 11.01 0.26
C VAL A 54 -3.06 9.91 1.27
N CYS A 55 -1.99 9.15 1.01
CA CYS A 55 -1.48 8.15 1.95
C CYS A 55 -0.53 8.73 3.00
N LEU A 56 -0.19 10.03 2.95
CA LEU A 56 0.70 10.69 3.92
C LEU A 56 0.23 10.54 5.39
N PRO A 57 -1.08 10.56 5.73
CA PRO A 57 -1.53 10.33 7.10
C PRO A 57 -1.10 8.99 7.69
N LEU A 58 -0.74 7.99 6.87
CA LEU A 58 -0.20 6.73 7.37
C LEU A 58 1.15 6.89 8.08
N VAL A 59 1.91 7.93 7.73
CA VAL A 59 3.26 8.20 8.29
C VAL A 59 3.16 8.90 9.65
N ASP A 60 1.96 9.33 10.06
CA ASP A 60 1.73 9.95 11.36
C ASP A 60 1.94 8.92 12.49
N ARG A 61 2.74 9.31 13.50
CA ARG A 61 2.99 8.50 14.69
C ARG A 61 1.75 8.27 15.55
N ARG A 62 0.71 9.09 15.39
CA ARG A 62 -0.55 9.00 16.14
C ARG A 62 -1.51 7.96 15.60
N LEU A 63 -1.22 7.40 14.42
CA LEU A 63 -2.07 6.37 13.84
C LEU A 63 -2.09 5.15 14.77
N ASN A 64 -3.28 4.72 15.18
CA ASN A 64 -3.42 3.54 16.01
C ASN A 64 -3.09 2.29 15.17
N PRO A 65 -2.01 1.54 15.47
CA PRO A 65 -1.60 0.39 14.67
C PRO A 65 -2.66 -0.73 14.68
N ARG A 66 -3.57 -0.74 15.66
CA ARG A 66 -4.68 -1.72 15.70
C ARG A 66 -5.68 -1.55 14.57
N LEU A 67 -5.81 -0.34 14.04
CA LEU A 67 -6.75 -0.06 12.95
C LEU A 67 -6.16 -0.43 11.58
N LEU A 68 -4.83 -0.57 11.49
CA LEU A 68 -4.15 -0.87 10.23
C LEU A 68 -4.57 -2.23 9.64
N PRO A 69 -4.55 -3.36 10.37
CA PRO A 69 -4.96 -4.65 9.81
C PRO A 69 -6.41 -4.70 9.28
N PRO A 70 -7.46 -4.27 10.02
CA PRO A 70 -8.83 -4.33 9.51
C PRO A 70 -9.07 -3.36 8.34
N LEU A 71 -8.47 -2.16 8.36
CA LEU A 71 -8.51 -1.25 7.21
C LEU A 71 -7.80 -1.88 6.01
N GLY A 72 -6.63 -2.46 6.25
CA GLY A 72 -5.87 -3.21 5.25
C GLY A 72 -6.69 -4.32 4.61
N CYS A 73 -7.40 -5.13 5.40
CA CYS A 73 -8.31 -6.16 4.88
C CYS A 73 -9.39 -5.58 3.95
N ALA A 74 -10.01 -4.45 4.32
CA ALA A 74 -11.02 -3.81 3.48
C ALA A 74 -10.43 -3.34 2.13
N PHE A 75 -9.27 -2.66 2.17
CA PHE A 75 -8.60 -2.20 0.95
C PHE A 75 -8.11 -3.35 0.08
N MET A 76 -7.55 -4.41 0.68
CA MET A 76 -7.13 -5.60 -0.05
C MET A 76 -8.32 -6.34 -0.67
N GLY A 77 -9.48 -6.40 0.00
CA GLY A 77 -10.70 -6.94 -0.57
C GLY A 77 -11.14 -6.20 -1.84
N LEU A 78 -11.06 -4.87 -1.83
CA LEU A 78 -11.32 -4.06 -3.03
C LEU A 78 -10.29 -4.35 -4.14
N ALA A 79 -9.01 -4.42 -3.81
CA ALA A 79 -7.95 -4.74 -4.76
C ALA A 79 -8.13 -6.13 -5.39
N ILE A 80 -8.47 -7.14 -4.58
CA ILE A 80 -8.80 -8.49 -5.04
C ILE A 80 -10.01 -8.45 -5.99
N GLY A 81 -11.07 -7.71 -5.64
CA GLY A 81 -12.25 -7.56 -6.49
C GLY A 81 -11.91 -7.00 -7.87
N LEU A 82 -11.10 -5.95 -7.94
CA LEU A 82 -10.63 -5.39 -9.22
C LEU A 82 -9.77 -6.40 -10.00
N LEU A 83 -8.87 -7.11 -9.33
CA LEU A 83 -8.03 -8.12 -9.98
C LEU A 83 -8.83 -9.31 -10.52
N LEU A 84 -9.91 -9.70 -9.85
CA LEU A 84 -10.79 -10.78 -10.34
C LEU A 84 -11.53 -10.37 -11.62
N ILE A 85 -11.98 -9.13 -11.72
CA ILE A 85 -12.58 -8.60 -12.97
C ILE A 85 -11.57 -8.73 -14.11
N ASP A 86 -10.35 -8.28 -13.85
CA ASP A 86 -9.30 -8.36 -14.86
C ASP A 86 -8.92 -9.80 -15.22
N LEU A 87 -8.92 -10.72 -14.24
CA LEU A 87 -8.66 -12.14 -14.47
C LEU A 87 -9.71 -12.77 -15.40
N CYS A 88 -10.97 -12.30 -15.34
CA CYS A 88 -11.99 -12.74 -16.30
C CYS A 88 -11.61 -12.36 -17.74
N PHE A 89 -11.09 -11.15 -17.97
CA PHE A 89 -10.61 -10.74 -19.29
C PHE A 89 -9.34 -11.46 -19.69
N ASP A 90 -8.46 -11.77 -18.75
CA ASP A 90 -7.26 -12.56 -19.01
C ASP A 90 -7.61 -14.00 -19.46
N VAL A 91 -8.58 -14.64 -18.80
CA VAL A 91 -9.10 -15.94 -19.22
C VAL A 91 -9.72 -15.85 -20.61
N LEU A 92 -10.47 -14.76 -20.88
CA LEU A 92 -11.07 -14.52 -22.19
C LEU A 92 -10.02 -14.36 -23.30
N ILE A 93 -8.90 -13.66 -23.03
CA ILE A 93 -7.76 -13.53 -23.95
C ILE A 93 -7.12 -14.89 -24.20
N LEU A 94 -6.83 -15.66 -23.14
CA LEU A 94 -6.13 -16.95 -23.25
C LEU A 94 -6.97 -18.05 -23.88
N SER A 95 -8.29 -18.03 -23.66
CA SER A 95 -9.20 -19.02 -24.23
C SER A 95 -9.50 -18.76 -25.69
N ASP A 96 -9.15 -17.59 -26.21
CA ASP A 96 -9.40 -17.14 -27.58
C ASP A 96 -10.87 -17.28 -28.02
N VAL A 97 -11.78 -17.17 -27.04
CA VAL A 97 -13.22 -17.33 -27.27
C VAL A 97 -13.80 -16.03 -27.78
N SER A 98 -14.73 -16.13 -28.74
CA SER A 98 -15.53 -14.99 -29.20
C SER A 98 -16.79 -14.82 -28.35
N VAL A 99 -17.14 -13.58 -28.06
CA VAL A 99 -18.30 -13.20 -27.26
C VAL A 99 -19.36 -12.62 -28.19
N ARG A 100 -20.60 -13.07 -28.04
CA ARG A 100 -21.75 -12.48 -28.72
C ARG A 100 -22.25 -11.30 -27.90
N VAL A 101 -22.16 -10.11 -28.46
CA VAL A 101 -22.71 -8.86 -27.90
C VAL A 101 -23.79 -8.40 -28.85
N GLU A 102 -25.05 -8.52 -28.43
CA GLU A 102 -26.22 -8.26 -29.29
C GLU A 102 -26.16 -9.09 -30.57
N ASP A 103 -26.14 -8.43 -31.74
CA ASP A 103 -26.08 -9.06 -33.06
C ASP A 103 -24.64 -9.19 -33.60
N GLN A 104 -23.63 -8.79 -32.83
CA GLN A 104 -22.22 -8.86 -33.23
C GLN A 104 -21.46 -9.95 -32.48
N VAL A 105 -20.55 -10.63 -33.19
CA VAL A 105 -19.57 -11.55 -32.61
C VAL A 105 -18.23 -10.85 -32.56
N ILE A 106 -17.70 -10.66 -31.36
CA ILE A 106 -16.46 -9.92 -31.10
C ILE A 106 -15.44 -10.88 -30.50
N SER A 107 -14.18 -10.85 -30.96
CA SER A 107 -13.12 -11.67 -30.37
C SER A 107 -12.87 -11.27 -28.91
N GLY A 108 -12.57 -12.25 -28.06
CA GLY A 108 -12.31 -12.03 -26.64
C GLY A 108 -11.21 -11.00 -26.38
N ARG A 109 -10.14 -11.04 -27.19
CA ARG A 109 -9.04 -10.04 -27.17
C ARG A 109 -9.53 -8.63 -27.47
N LYS A 110 -10.46 -8.46 -28.42
CA LYS A 110 -11.03 -7.14 -28.75
C LYS A 110 -11.93 -6.63 -27.63
N VAL A 111 -12.70 -7.51 -26.98
CA VAL A 111 -13.47 -7.16 -25.78
C VAL A 111 -12.53 -6.70 -24.65
N ALA A 112 -11.45 -7.45 -24.40
CA ALA A 112 -10.46 -7.08 -23.40
C ALA A 112 -9.74 -5.76 -23.74
N TRP A 113 -9.39 -5.54 -25.00
CA TRP A 113 -8.83 -4.27 -25.47
C TRP A 113 -9.78 -3.11 -25.18
N LEU A 114 -11.07 -3.23 -25.52
CA LEU A 114 -12.07 -2.19 -25.23
C LEU A 114 -12.18 -1.91 -23.73
N TYR A 115 -12.19 -2.95 -22.90
CA TYR A 115 -12.22 -2.80 -21.44
C TYR A 115 -10.97 -2.09 -20.91
N TYR A 116 -9.77 -2.59 -21.23
CA TYR A 116 -8.51 -2.01 -20.75
C TYR A 116 -8.30 -0.60 -21.28
N HIS A 117 -8.58 -0.36 -22.56
CA HIS A 117 -8.48 0.97 -23.15
C HIS A 117 -9.48 1.95 -22.49
N THR A 118 -10.68 1.50 -22.13
CA THR A 118 -11.66 2.36 -21.46
C THR A 118 -11.29 2.63 -20.01
N MET A 119 -10.99 1.59 -19.23
CA MET A 119 -10.76 1.68 -17.79
C MET A 119 -9.41 2.30 -17.45
N LEU A 120 -8.33 1.91 -18.14
CA LEU A 120 -6.98 2.42 -17.86
C LEU A 120 -6.79 3.88 -18.28
N ASN A 121 -7.65 4.39 -19.16
CA ASN A 121 -7.70 5.82 -19.47
C ASN A 121 -8.46 6.64 -18.41
N LYS A 122 -9.13 6.01 -17.43
CA LYS A 122 -9.81 6.74 -16.35
C LYS A 122 -8.84 7.04 -15.21
N ALA A 123 -8.56 8.33 -15.02
CA ALA A 123 -7.68 8.82 -13.96
C ALA A 123 -8.08 8.33 -12.56
N HIS A 124 -9.38 8.22 -12.25
CA HIS A 124 -9.85 7.76 -10.94
C HIS A 124 -9.58 6.27 -10.70
N VAL A 125 -9.57 5.43 -11.74
CA VAL A 125 -9.21 4.01 -11.64
C VAL A 125 -7.72 3.89 -11.32
N ASN A 126 -6.88 4.60 -12.08
CA ASN A 126 -5.43 4.63 -11.84
C ASN A 126 -5.09 5.19 -10.45
N PHE A 127 -5.82 6.21 -10.00
CA PHE A 127 -5.70 6.75 -8.65
C PHE A 127 -6.01 5.71 -7.58
N ALA A 128 -7.14 5.00 -7.70
CA ALA A 128 -7.53 3.97 -6.74
C ALA A 128 -6.51 2.83 -6.66
N LEU A 129 -6.04 2.34 -7.81
CA LEU A 129 -5.00 1.30 -7.88
C LEU A 129 -3.68 1.76 -7.24
N ALA A 130 -3.25 3.00 -7.52
CA ALA A 130 -2.07 3.58 -6.90
C ALA A 130 -2.22 3.69 -5.38
N VAL A 131 -3.38 4.16 -4.90
CA VAL A 131 -3.68 4.20 -3.46
C VAL A 131 -3.59 2.81 -2.85
N PHE A 132 -4.16 1.76 -3.46
CA PHE A 132 -4.09 0.41 -2.91
C PHE A 132 -2.65 -0.11 -2.78
N MET A 133 -1.82 0.07 -3.82
CA MET A 133 -0.41 -0.34 -3.77
C MET A 133 0.38 0.43 -2.71
N VAL A 134 0.13 1.73 -2.57
CA VAL A 134 0.82 2.59 -1.61
C VAL A 134 0.37 2.27 -0.18
N LEU A 135 -0.93 2.10 0.05
CA LEU A 135 -1.48 1.73 1.35
C LEU A 135 -1.00 0.35 1.82
N SER A 136 -0.94 -0.66 0.93
CA SER A 136 -0.47 -2.00 1.30
C SER A 136 0.99 -1.96 1.76
N PHE A 137 1.86 -1.33 0.96
CA PHE A 137 3.28 -1.22 1.27
C PHE A 137 3.56 -0.34 2.50
N LEU A 138 3.05 0.90 2.52
CA LEU A 138 3.31 1.82 3.63
C LEU A 138 2.62 1.37 4.92
N GLY A 139 1.40 0.85 4.83
CA GLY A 139 0.68 0.30 5.97
C GLY A 139 1.46 -0.84 6.64
N ALA A 140 2.01 -1.75 5.83
CA ALA A 140 2.88 -2.82 6.34
C ALA A 140 4.15 -2.29 7.00
N MET A 141 4.80 -1.28 6.40
CA MET A 141 6.01 -0.65 6.94
C MET A 141 5.75 0.11 8.25
N VAL A 142 4.64 0.84 8.33
CA VAL A 142 4.20 1.55 9.54
C VAL A 142 3.92 0.54 10.65
N GLY A 143 3.14 -0.51 10.35
CA GLY A 143 2.85 -1.58 11.30
C GLY A 143 4.12 -2.26 11.80
N LEU A 144 5.09 -2.53 10.91
CA LEU A 144 6.39 -3.07 11.29
C LEU A 144 7.15 -2.14 12.25
N GLY A 145 7.20 -0.84 11.94
CA GLY A 145 7.88 0.16 12.76
C GLY A 145 7.28 0.36 14.15
N GLN A 146 5.99 0.04 14.31
CA GLN A 146 5.25 0.17 15.57
C GLN A 146 5.03 -1.17 16.30
N SER A 147 5.48 -2.29 15.72
CA SER A 147 5.21 -3.63 16.24
C SER A 147 6.14 -4.05 17.39
N ASP A 148 5.56 -4.73 18.39
CA ASP A 148 6.31 -5.44 19.42
C ASP A 148 6.93 -6.73 18.88
N SER A 149 7.91 -7.29 19.61
CA SER A 149 8.69 -8.47 19.19
C SER A 149 7.85 -9.68 18.76
N ARG A 150 6.66 -9.86 19.35
CA ARG A 150 5.76 -10.99 19.10
C ARG A 150 4.91 -10.86 17.83
N GLY A 151 4.62 -9.63 17.39
CA GLY A 151 3.87 -9.35 16.15
C GLY A 151 4.76 -8.99 14.96
N ARG A 152 6.04 -8.73 15.23
CA ARG A 152 7.00 -8.23 14.24
C ARG A 152 7.19 -9.15 13.03
N SER A 153 7.19 -10.47 13.23
CA SER A 153 7.34 -11.43 12.13
C SER A 153 6.20 -11.35 11.11
N TYR A 154 4.95 -11.21 11.58
CA TYR A 154 3.79 -11.05 10.68
C TYR A 154 3.87 -9.77 9.87
N TRP A 155 4.28 -8.66 10.49
CA TRP A 155 4.49 -7.39 9.78
C TRP A 155 5.67 -7.46 8.80
N GLN A 156 6.75 -8.15 9.13
CA GLN A 156 7.85 -8.40 8.19
C GLN A 156 7.37 -9.19 6.97
N TRP A 157 6.58 -10.23 7.18
CA TRP A 157 5.99 -11.01 6.08
C TRP A 157 5.03 -10.17 5.23
N LEU A 158 4.23 -9.30 5.83
CA LEU A 158 3.39 -8.34 5.10
C LEU A 158 4.24 -7.42 4.22
N VAL A 159 5.32 -6.85 4.75
CA VAL A 159 6.23 -5.99 3.98
C VAL A 159 6.83 -6.75 2.79
N ILE A 160 7.35 -7.96 3.02
CA ILE A 160 7.97 -8.78 1.97
C ILE A 160 6.95 -9.13 0.89
N SER A 161 5.78 -9.64 1.30
CA SER A 161 4.71 -10.06 0.40
C SER A 161 4.17 -8.87 -0.42
N SER A 162 3.91 -7.73 0.23
CA SER A 162 3.50 -6.50 -0.46
C SER A 162 4.57 -5.98 -1.44
N ILE A 163 5.86 -6.03 -1.09
CA ILE A 163 6.96 -5.65 -2.02
C ILE A 163 6.97 -6.59 -3.23
N VAL A 164 6.93 -7.90 -3.02
CA VAL A 164 6.99 -8.89 -4.10
C VAL A 164 5.76 -8.78 -5.02
N GLY A 165 4.56 -8.72 -4.45
CA GLY A 165 3.30 -8.60 -5.19
C GLY A 165 3.23 -7.28 -5.98
N ASN A 166 3.50 -6.14 -5.33
CA ASN A 166 3.45 -4.85 -6.03
C ASN A 166 4.55 -4.76 -7.11
N SER A 167 5.76 -5.26 -6.84
CA SER A 167 6.86 -5.20 -7.82
C SER A 167 6.57 -6.06 -9.05
N SER A 168 6.00 -7.26 -8.90
CA SER A 168 5.65 -8.11 -10.04
C SER A 168 4.57 -7.46 -10.91
N TYR A 169 3.57 -6.83 -10.26
CA TYR A 169 2.52 -6.08 -10.96
C TYR A 169 3.07 -4.87 -11.72
N LEU A 170 3.88 -4.04 -11.04
CA LEU A 170 4.49 -2.85 -11.63
C LEU A 170 5.42 -3.23 -12.80
N MET A 171 6.23 -4.28 -12.68
CA MET A 171 7.23 -4.62 -13.70
C MET A 171 6.67 -5.38 -14.90
N VAL A 172 5.55 -6.11 -14.74
CA VAL A 172 5.00 -6.97 -15.80
C VAL A 172 3.68 -6.44 -16.34
N VAL A 173 2.74 -6.08 -15.47
CA VAL A 173 1.37 -5.73 -15.88
C VAL A 173 1.28 -4.29 -16.37
N VAL A 174 1.82 -3.34 -15.59
CA VAL A 174 1.74 -1.90 -15.92
C VAL A 174 2.34 -1.55 -17.30
N PRO A 175 3.50 -2.07 -17.73
CA PRO A 175 4.05 -1.74 -19.04
C PRO A 175 3.15 -2.23 -20.19
N ARG A 176 2.55 -3.43 -20.05
CA ARG A 176 1.60 -3.97 -21.03
C ARG A 176 0.33 -3.13 -21.11
N TYR A 177 -0.15 -2.67 -19.96
CA TYR A 177 -1.30 -1.77 -19.86
C TYR A 177 -1.06 -0.41 -20.51
N LEU A 178 0.10 0.18 -20.29
CA LEU A 178 0.46 1.44 -20.95
C LEU A 178 0.54 1.25 -22.47
N SER A 179 1.12 0.15 -22.95
CA SER A 179 1.12 -0.17 -24.38
C SER A 179 -0.30 -0.21 -24.96
N LEU A 180 -1.21 -0.95 -24.33
CA LEU A 180 -2.61 -1.03 -24.78
C LEU A 180 -3.35 0.32 -24.73
N ARG A 181 -3.01 1.17 -23.76
CA ARG A 181 -3.58 2.51 -23.62
C ARG A 181 -3.16 3.45 -24.73
N HIS A 182 -1.90 3.35 -25.18
CA HIS A 182 -1.37 4.19 -26.25
C HIS A 182 -1.80 3.72 -27.66
N ASN A 183 -2.26 2.48 -27.79
CA ASN A 183 -2.73 1.96 -29.06
C ASN A 183 -4.08 2.59 -29.46
N THR A 184 -4.12 3.20 -30.64
CA THR A 184 -5.32 3.84 -31.21
C THR A 184 -6.18 2.88 -32.02
N VAL A 185 -5.61 1.73 -32.41
CA VAL A 185 -6.27 0.69 -33.19
C VAL A 185 -6.02 -0.65 -32.51
N PHE A 186 -7.04 -1.50 -32.48
CA PHE A 186 -6.92 -2.86 -31.96
C PHE A 186 -5.97 -3.71 -32.83
N SER A 187 -4.98 -4.34 -32.21
CA SER A 187 -4.16 -5.40 -32.81
C SER A 187 -4.17 -6.64 -31.91
N GLU A 188 -4.36 -7.82 -32.51
CA GLU A 188 -4.33 -9.09 -31.76
C GLU A 188 -2.94 -9.41 -31.19
N SER A 189 -1.89 -8.96 -31.88
CA SER A 189 -0.49 -9.17 -31.46
C SER A 189 -0.14 -8.43 -30.17
N ASP A 190 -0.93 -7.42 -29.78
CA ASP A 190 -0.74 -6.73 -28.49
C ASP A 190 -0.94 -7.69 -27.31
N PHE A 191 -1.69 -8.77 -27.52
CA PHE A 191 -2.00 -9.80 -26.54
C PHE A 191 -1.11 -11.05 -26.65
N ASP A 192 -0.05 -11.02 -27.46
CA ASP A 192 0.92 -12.11 -27.48
C ASP A 192 1.64 -12.22 -26.13
N ASP A 193 2.03 -13.43 -25.73
CA ASP A 193 2.65 -13.69 -24.41
C ASP A 193 1.82 -13.23 -23.19
N TRP A 194 0.49 -13.04 -23.33
CA TRP A 194 -0.37 -12.59 -22.23
C TRP A 194 -0.32 -13.52 -21.00
N GLY A 195 0.07 -14.78 -21.19
CA GLY A 195 0.33 -15.71 -20.09
C GLY A 195 1.28 -15.16 -19.02
N ARG A 196 2.23 -14.27 -19.37
CA ARG A 196 3.11 -13.60 -18.38
C ARG A 196 2.35 -12.61 -17.52
N VAL A 197 1.40 -11.87 -18.10
CA VAL A 197 0.51 -10.95 -17.38
C VAL A 197 -0.37 -11.73 -16.41
N VAL A 198 -0.95 -12.85 -16.87
CA VAL A 198 -1.77 -13.74 -16.03
C VAL A 198 -0.96 -14.31 -14.87
N ALA A 199 0.28 -14.77 -15.13
CA ALA A 199 1.17 -15.28 -14.08
C ALA A 199 1.53 -14.21 -13.04
N ALA A 200 1.84 -12.98 -13.47
CA ALA A 200 2.14 -11.88 -12.57
C ALA A 200 0.94 -11.51 -11.69
N ARG A 201 -0.29 -11.53 -12.23
CA ARG A 201 -1.50 -11.30 -11.45
C ARG A 201 -1.84 -12.44 -10.51
N ALA A 202 -1.63 -13.70 -10.93
CA ALA A 202 -1.79 -14.84 -10.04
C ALA A 202 -0.83 -14.72 -8.84
N ALA A 203 0.42 -14.32 -9.08
CA ALA A 203 1.38 -14.03 -8.02
C ALA A 203 0.91 -12.88 -7.11
N LEU A 204 0.37 -11.79 -7.68
CA LEU A 204 -0.21 -10.69 -6.89
C LEU A 204 -1.43 -11.15 -6.07
N LEU A 205 -2.32 -11.97 -6.63
CA LEU A 205 -3.47 -12.52 -5.91
C LEU A 205 -3.04 -13.42 -4.75
N ILE A 206 -2.00 -14.25 -4.94
CA ILE A 206 -1.42 -15.06 -3.86
C ILE A 206 -0.80 -14.17 -2.77
N ALA A 207 -0.10 -13.11 -3.15
CA ALA A 207 0.45 -12.14 -2.21
C ALA A 207 -0.65 -11.44 -1.41
N LEU A 208 -1.70 -10.93 -2.08
CA LEU A 208 -2.84 -10.31 -1.41
C LEU A 208 -3.61 -11.29 -0.52
N GLY A 209 -3.80 -12.54 -0.94
CA GLY A 209 -4.41 -13.57 -0.11
C GLY A 209 -3.59 -13.87 1.14
N THR A 210 -2.26 -13.89 1.00
CA THR A 210 -1.32 -14.02 2.12
C THR A 210 -1.42 -12.82 3.05
N ASP A 211 -1.44 -11.60 2.50
CA ASP A 211 -1.54 -10.36 3.26
C ASP A 211 -2.87 -10.28 4.03
N VAL A 212 -3.98 -10.71 3.43
CA VAL A 212 -5.27 -10.84 4.12
C VAL A 212 -5.17 -11.81 5.30
N ALA A 213 -4.58 -12.99 5.11
CA ALA A 213 -4.40 -13.96 6.18
C ALA A 213 -3.51 -13.43 7.32
N LEU A 214 -2.45 -12.69 6.99
CA LEU A 214 -1.58 -12.03 7.96
C LEU A 214 -2.31 -10.92 8.72
N CYS A 215 -3.10 -10.09 8.03
CA CYS A 215 -3.91 -9.04 8.67
C CYS A 215 -5.00 -9.61 9.58
N ILE A 216 -5.66 -10.70 9.20
CA ILE A 216 -6.60 -11.42 10.08
C ILE A 216 -5.86 -11.94 11.31
N SER A 217 -4.68 -12.55 11.12
CA SER A 217 -3.86 -13.06 12.22
C SER A 217 -3.46 -11.95 13.20
N LEU A 218 -3.07 -10.78 12.68
CA LEU A 218 -2.75 -9.59 13.48
C LEU A 218 -3.98 -9.02 14.20
N THR A 219 -5.16 -9.07 13.59
CA THR A 219 -6.43 -8.60 14.18
C THR A 219 -6.88 -9.48 15.33
N LEU A 220 -6.67 -10.80 15.23
CA LEU A 220 -7.12 -11.78 16.21
C LEU A 220 -6.16 -11.96 17.40
N GLN A 221 -5.00 -11.26 17.42
CA GLN A 221 -4.09 -11.36 18.56
C GLN A 221 -4.75 -10.83 19.85
N PRO A 222 -4.74 -11.59 20.95
CA PRO A 222 -5.46 -11.23 22.17
C PRO A 222 -4.97 -9.91 22.79
N GLU A 223 -5.91 -9.02 23.15
CA GLU A 223 -5.66 -7.66 23.65
C GLU A 223 -4.77 -7.55 24.90
N LYS A 224 -4.55 -8.65 25.63
CA LYS A 224 -3.82 -8.64 26.91
C LYS A 224 -2.37 -8.17 26.79
N GLU A 225 -1.81 -8.14 25.59
CA GLU A 225 -0.37 -7.88 25.37
C GLU A 225 -0.05 -6.44 24.93
N LEU A 226 -1.05 -5.66 24.48
CA LEU A 226 -0.82 -4.28 24.04
C LEU A 226 -0.93 -3.21 25.14
N ARG A 227 -1.59 -3.52 26.27
CA ARG A 227 -1.57 -2.62 27.45
C ARG A 227 -0.14 -2.47 27.98
N SER A 228 0.68 -3.51 27.88
CA SER A 228 2.10 -3.49 28.24
C SER A 228 2.91 -2.51 27.39
N ALA A 229 2.67 -2.43 26.07
CA ALA A 229 3.40 -1.52 25.18
C ALA A 229 3.04 -0.04 25.39
N VAL A 230 1.75 0.26 25.57
CA VAL A 230 1.27 1.62 25.91
C VAL A 230 1.80 2.06 27.28
N LEU A 231 1.83 1.14 28.26
CA LEU A 231 2.40 1.42 29.59
C LEU A 231 3.93 1.60 29.53
N CYS A 232 4.67 0.80 28.77
CA CYS A 232 6.12 0.95 28.60
C CYS A 232 6.50 2.26 27.87
N SER A 233 5.73 2.68 26.86
CA SER A 233 5.93 3.97 26.18
C SER A 233 5.58 5.17 27.05
N ALA A 234 4.65 5.03 28.01
CA ALA A 234 4.34 6.08 28.97
C ALA A 234 5.40 6.17 30.10
N TYR A 235 6.10 5.07 30.40
CA TYR A 235 7.11 5.00 31.46
C TYR A 235 8.54 5.32 31.00
N SER A 236 8.82 5.32 29.69
CA SER A 236 10.14 5.68 29.14
C SER A 236 10.36 7.19 28.96
N SER A 237 9.40 8.04 29.36
CA SER A 237 9.64 9.50 29.42
C SER A 237 10.63 9.82 30.55
N PRO A 238 11.84 10.35 30.26
CA PRO A 238 12.90 10.59 31.26
C PRO A 238 12.59 11.72 32.27
N ALA A 239 11.35 12.19 32.35
CA ALA A 239 10.97 13.39 33.08
C ALA A 239 10.90 13.24 34.61
N ARG A 240 11.31 12.10 35.19
CA ARG A 240 11.25 11.85 36.65
C ARG A 240 12.58 11.69 37.38
N SER A 241 13.69 12.22 36.85
CA SER A 241 14.95 12.33 37.61
C SER A 241 15.15 13.69 38.31
N ARG A 242 14.30 14.70 38.08
CA ARG A 242 14.38 16.00 38.77
C ARG A 242 13.34 16.12 39.90
N ARG A 243 13.61 15.51 41.05
CA ARG A 243 13.23 15.99 42.41
C ARG A 243 13.64 14.97 43.47
N GLN A 244 14.95 14.85 43.70
CA GLN A 244 15.43 14.60 45.07
C GLN A 244 16.47 15.66 45.35
N SER A 245 15.98 16.81 45.83
CA SER A 245 16.82 17.76 46.55
C SER A 245 17.29 17.04 47.83
N PRO A 246 18.60 17.01 48.12
CA PRO A 246 19.11 16.37 49.33
C PRO A 246 18.57 17.14 50.54
N ARG A 247 17.94 16.41 51.45
CA ARG A 247 17.58 16.88 52.79
C ARG A 247 18.80 17.53 53.43
N ARG A 248 18.75 18.85 53.59
CA ARG A 248 19.61 19.63 54.47
C ARG A 248 19.31 19.13 55.89
N ASN A 249 20.23 18.34 56.44
CA ASN A 249 20.16 17.88 57.83
C ASN A 249 20.54 19.06 58.72
N ASP A 250 19.52 19.76 59.22
CA ASP A 250 19.64 20.63 60.39
C ASP A 250 19.72 19.75 61.65
N ARG A 251 20.92 19.53 62.19
CA ARG A 251 21.21 19.16 63.60
C ARG A 251 22.70 19.44 63.85
N ALA A 252 23.18 19.94 64.97
CA ALA A 252 22.63 20.60 66.15
C ALA A 252 23.88 21.11 66.91
N LYS A 253 23.74 22.23 67.64
CA LYS A 253 24.64 22.59 68.74
C LYS A 253 24.30 21.75 69.97
#